data_AF-A0A9D5RJ30-F1
#
_entry.id   AF-A0A9D5RJ30-F1
#
_cell.length_a   1.000
_cell.length_b   1.000
_cell.length_c   1.000
_cell.angle_alpha   90.00
_cell.angle_beta   90.00
_cell.angle_gamma   90.00
#
_symmetry.space_group_name_H-M   'P 1'
#
loop_
_entity.id
_entity.type
_entity.pdbx_description
1 polymer ?
#
loop_
_entity_poly.entity_id
_entity_poly.type
_entity_poly.pdbx_seq_one_letter_code
_entity_poly.pdbx_strand_id
1 'polypeptide(L)'
;MAKVEKELEEITTTDKIKAMKALKDAGYRVEMAGSGVPTIIVPNADEIEKSIKTIRGLLKGISYVGSFGIRAVRKTDMIATDSEEVKTEELTAISA
;
A
#
# COMPACT_ATOMS: atom_id res chain seq x y z
N MET A 1 21.50 15.91 28.80
CA MET A 1 20.23 15.23 28.46
C MET A 1 20.56 14.17 27.43
N ALA A 2 20.53 12.90 27.83
CA ALA A 2 20.85 11.78 26.95
C ALA A 2 19.80 11.70 25.85
N LYS A 3 20.21 11.97 24.60
CA LYS A 3 19.42 11.62 23.43
C LYS A 3 19.41 10.10 23.39
N VAL A 4 18.30 9.50 23.78
CA VAL A 4 18.08 8.07 23.58
C VAL A 4 18.05 7.87 22.07
N GLU A 5 19.20 7.51 21.52
CA GLU A 5 19.31 6.92 20.19
C GLU A 5 18.45 5.66 20.26
N LYS A 6 17.22 5.80 19.78
CA LYS A 6 16.30 4.67 19.62
C LYS A 6 16.97 3.80 18.56
N GLU A 7 17.68 2.77 18.99
CA GLU A 7 18.28 1.77 18.10
C GLU A 7 17.21 1.43 17.06
N LEU A 8 17.53 1.69 15.80
CA LEU A 8 16.69 1.29 14.68
C LEU A 8 16.67 -0.23 14.71
N GLU A 9 15.65 -0.81 15.34
CA GLU A 9 15.44 -2.26 15.37
C GLU A 9 15.57 -2.77 13.93
N GLU A 10 16.56 -3.64 13.70
CA GLU A 10 16.77 -4.26 12.41
C GLU A 10 15.55 -5.10 12.06
N ILE A 11 14.79 -4.66 11.06
CA ILE A 11 13.57 -5.35 10.69
C ILE A 11 13.90 -6.61 9.90
N THR A 12 13.42 -7.75 10.39
CA THR A 12 13.72 -9.02 9.74
C THR A 12 12.95 -9.16 8.43
N THR A 13 13.48 -9.97 7.50
CA THR A 13 12.77 -10.36 6.27
C THR A 13 11.41 -10.97 6.59
N THR A 14 11.31 -11.71 7.70
CA THR A 14 10.06 -12.31 8.19
C THR A 14 9.02 -11.25 8.53
N ASP A 15 9.41 -10.16 9.19
CA ASP A 15 8.47 -9.11 9.58
C ASP A 15 7.98 -8.32 8.36
N LYS A 16 8.82 -8.14 7.34
CA LYS A 16 8.41 -7.59 6.04
C LYS A 16 7.38 -8.48 5.34
N ILE A 17 7.57 -9.80 5.37
CA ILE A 17 6.61 -10.76 4.80
C ILE A 17 5.29 -10.74 5.58
N LYS A 18 5.33 -10.67 6.92
CA LYS A 18 4.13 -10.54 7.76
C LYS A 18 3.36 -9.26 7.45
N ALA A 19 4.06 -8.13 7.30
CA ALA A 19 3.45 -6.87 6.91
C ALA A 19 2.79 -6.96 5.53
N MET A 20 3.50 -7.51 4.53
CA MET A 20 2.92 -7.74 3.21
C MET A 20 1.67 -8.61 3.28
N LYS A 21 1.71 -9.70 4.06
CA LYS A 21 0.57 -10.61 4.21
C LYS A 21 -0.60 -9.91 4.90
N ALA A 22 -0.38 -9.23 6.02
CA ALA A 22 -1.43 -8.51 6.75
C ALA A 22 -2.11 -7.45 5.89
N LEU A 23 -1.35 -6.74 5.06
CA LEU A 23 -1.90 -5.74 4.15
C LEU A 23 -2.72 -6.39 3.02
N LYS A 24 -2.26 -7.52 2.46
CA LYS A 24 -3.04 -8.30 1.47
C LYS A 24 -4.31 -8.89 2.08
N ASP A 25 -4.23 -9.43 3.29
CA ASP A 25 -5.37 -9.98 4.03
C ASP A 25 -6.41 -8.88 4.36
N ALA A 26 -5.97 -7.64 4.53
CA ALA A 26 -6.82 -6.45 4.66
C ALA A 26 -7.40 -5.95 3.32
N GLY A 27 -7.13 -6.63 2.21
CA GLY A 27 -7.66 -6.28 0.88
C GLY A 27 -6.82 -5.28 0.08
N TYR A 28 -5.64 -4.89 0.57
CA TYR A 28 -4.77 -3.98 -0.17
C TYR A 28 -3.92 -4.72 -1.20
N ARG A 29 -3.75 -4.09 -2.37
CA ARG A 29 -2.77 -4.53 -3.37
C ARG A 29 -1.38 -4.10 -2.90
N VAL A 30 -0.48 -5.05 -2.68
CA VAL A 30 0.87 -4.77 -2.17
C VAL A 30 1.93 -5.39 -3.05
N GLU A 31 2.93 -4.59 -3.40
CA GLU A 31 4.11 -4.97 -4.17
C GLU A 31 5.36 -4.90 -3.28
N MET A 32 6.21 -5.91 -3.40
CA MET A 32 7.56 -5.93 -2.84
C MET A 32 8.53 -5.68 -3.98
N ALA A 33 8.88 -4.41 -4.22
CA ALA A 33 9.90 -4.05 -5.18
C ALA A 33 11.29 -4.51 -4.69
N GLY A 34 12.31 -4.44 -5.57
CA GLY A 34 13.69 -4.85 -5.25
C GLY A 34 14.34 -4.16 -4.03
N SER A 35 13.72 -3.10 -3.49
CA SER A 35 14.11 -2.45 -2.23
C SER A 35 13.71 -3.24 -0.97
N GLY A 36 12.85 -4.26 -1.10
CA GLY A 36 12.33 -5.02 0.03
C GLY A 36 11.45 -4.17 0.97
N VAL A 37 10.83 -3.11 0.46
CA VAL A 37 9.88 -2.26 1.18
C VAL A 37 8.48 -2.55 0.65
N PRO A 38 7.53 -2.97 1.51
CA PRO A 38 6.15 -3.21 1.08
C PRO A 38 5.53 -1.90 0.60
N THR A 39 5.05 -1.90 -0.63
CA THR A 39 4.43 -0.73 -1.28
C THR A 39 2.98 -1.03 -1.61
N ILE A 40 2.07 -0.27 -1.00
CA ILE A 40 0.63 -0.39 -1.23
C ILE A 40 0.25 0.38 -2.50
N ILE A 41 -0.55 -0.24 -3.34
CA ILE A 41 -1.11 0.35 -4.55
C ILE A 41 -2.57 0.69 -4.27
N VAL A 42 -2.90 1.99 -4.32
CA VAL A 42 -4.27 2.49 -4.21
C VAL A 42 -4.80 2.89 -5.58
N PRO A 43 -6.11 2.82 -5.84
CA PRO A 43 -6.67 3.13 -7.15
C PRO A 43 -6.46 4.60 -7.54
N ASN A 44 -6.63 5.53 -6.61
CA ASN A 44 -6.56 6.97 -6.86
C ASN A 44 -5.62 7.69 -5.89
N ALA A 45 -5.10 8.85 -6.29
CA ALA A 45 -4.22 9.67 -5.44
C ALA A 45 -4.92 10.18 -4.17
N ASP A 46 -6.22 10.47 -4.25
CA ASP A 46 -7.03 10.94 -3.11
C ASP A 46 -7.17 9.90 -1.99
N GLU A 47 -6.96 8.63 -2.32
CA GLU A 47 -6.99 7.53 -1.35
C GLU A 47 -5.66 7.32 -0.62
N ILE A 48 -4.57 7.93 -1.10
CA ILE A 48 -3.26 7.82 -0.46
C ILE A 48 -3.35 8.33 0.98
N GLU A 49 -3.82 9.56 1.18
CA GLU A 49 -3.90 10.17 2.51
C GLU A 49 -4.83 9.42 3.46
N LYS A 50 -5.97 8.94 2.93
CA LYS A 50 -6.94 8.14 3.69
C LYS A 50 -6.33 6.81 4.11
N SER A 51 -5.61 6.15 3.20
CA SER A 51 -5.02 4.85 3.43
C SER A 51 -3.82 4.90 4.38
N ILE A 52 -3.05 6.00 4.41
CA ILE A 52 -1.90 6.16 5.33
C ILE A 52 -2.31 5.88 6.78
N LYS A 53 -3.42 6.46 7.24
CA LYS A 53 -3.87 6.30 8.64
C LYS A 53 -4.26 4.85 8.94
N THR A 54 -5.01 4.22 8.05
CA THR A 54 -5.46 2.83 8.18
C THR A 54 -4.29 1.86 8.15
N ILE A 55 -3.37 2.03 7.19
CA ILE A 55 -2.18 1.19 7.02
C ILE A 55 -1.26 1.29 8.24
N ARG A 56 -1.03 2.50 8.76
CA ARG A 56 -0.28 2.68 10.02
C ARG A 56 -0.92 1.93 11.17
N GLY A 57 -2.25 1.94 11.27
CA GLY A 57 -2.99 1.18 12.28
C GLY A 57 -2.77 -0.33 12.16
N LEU A 58 -2.91 -0.87 10.95
CA LEU A 58 -2.69 -2.30 10.65
C LEU A 58 -1.26 -2.73 10.98
N LEU A 59 -0.27 -1.96 10.53
CA LEU A 59 1.15 -2.25 10.77
C LEU A 59 1.50 -2.17 12.26
N LYS A 60 0.92 -1.20 12.99
CA LYS A 60 1.09 -1.12 14.44
C LYS A 60 0.45 -2.32 15.17
N GLY A 61 -0.66 -2.85 14.66
CA GLY A 61 -1.32 -4.04 15.21
C GLY A 61 -0.45 -5.31 15.17
N ILE A 62 0.47 -5.39 14.21
CA ILE A 62 1.44 -6.50 14.10
C ILE A 62 2.85 -6.12 14.59
N SER A 63 2.97 -5.00 15.32
CA SER A 63 4.24 -4.45 15.80
C SER A 63 5.29 -4.23 14.71
N TYR A 64 4.85 -3.92 13.48
CA TYR A 64 5.77 -3.63 12.38
C TYR A 64 6.30 -2.20 12.50
N VAL A 65 7.63 -2.07 12.60
CA VAL A 65 8.32 -0.79 12.83
C VAL A 65 8.99 -0.25 11.56
N GLY A 66 8.79 -0.92 10.42
CA GLY A 66 9.50 -0.65 9.18
C GLY A 66 8.84 0.41 8.31
N SER A 67 9.60 0.85 7.31
CA SER A 67 9.08 1.72 6.24
C SER A 67 8.10 0.97 5.35
N PHE A 68 7.10 1.71 4.85
CA PHE A 68 6.19 1.23 3.80
C PHE A 68 5.97 2.36 2.78
N GLY A 69 5.73 1.97 1.52
CA GLY A 69 5.36 2.88 0.46
C GLY A 69 3.85 2.88 0.20
N ILE A 70 3.31 4.00 -0.28
CA ILE A 70 1.96 4.04 -0.87
C ILE A 70 2.06 4.79 -2.19
N ARG A 71 1.45 4.24 -3.24
CA ARG A 71 1.41 4.86 -4.57
C ARG A 71 0.07 4.62 -5.24
N ALA A 72 -0.32 5.53 -6.13
CA ALA A 72 -1.45 5.30 -7.03
C ALA A 72 -1.09 4.28 -8.13
N VAL A 73 -2.12 3.65 -8.69
CA VAL A 73 -2.02 2.81 -9.89
C VAL A 73 -1.36 3.58 -11.03
N ARG A 74 -0.38 2.96 -11.68
CA ARG A 74 0.20 3.42 -12.95
C ARG A 74 -0.49 2.72 -14.10
N LYS A 75 -0.40 3.31 -15.30
CA LYS A 75 -0.89 2.68 -16.55
C LYS A 75 -0.34 1.26 -16.77
N THR A 76 0.87 0.97 -16.29
CA THR A 76 1.51 -0.35 -16.37
C THR A 76 1.00 -1.36 -15.33
N ASP A 77 0.44 -0.91 -14.22
CA ASP A 77 -0.09 -1.82 -13.17
C ASP A 77 -1.43 -2.45 -13.59
N MET A 78 -2.10 -1.88 -14.60
CA MET A 78 -3.34 -2.42 -15.17
C MET A 78 -3.15 -3.78 -15.87
N ILE A 79 -1.92 -4.14 -16.24
CA ILE A 79 -1.63 -5.37 -17.01
C ILE A 79 -1.77 -6.64 -16.14
N ALA A 80 -1.84 -6.50 -14.81
CA ALA A 80 -2.02 -7.63 -13.89
C ALA A 80 -3.38 -7.59 -13.18
N THR A 81 -4.45 -7.23 -13.91
CA THR A 81 -5.82 -7.34 -13.43
C THR A 81 -6.59 -8.21 -14.42
N ASP A 82 -6.36 -9.52 -14.33
CA ASP A 82 -7.38 -10.46 -14.78
C ASP A 82 -8.50 -10.38 -13.72
N SER A 83 -9.69 -10.03 -14.18
CA SER A 83 -10.96 -9.95 -13.45
C SER A 83 -11.33 -8.60 -12.78
N GLU A 84 -12.50 -8.13 -13.22
CA GLU A 84 -13.42 -7.14 -12.64
C GLU A 84 -13.26 -5.68 -13.09
N GLU A 85 -13.89 -5.44 -14.24
CA GLU A 85 -14.54 -4.19 -14.64
C GLU A 85 -15.19 -3.49 -13.44
N VAL A 86 -14.68 -2.32 -13.06
CA VAL A 86 -15.51 -1.28 -12.45
C VAL A 86 -15.88 -0.31 -13.57
N LYS A 87 -16.97 -0.65 -14.27
CA LYS A 87 -17.78 0.33 -14.99
C LYS A 87 -18.14 1.44 -14.01
N THR A 88 -17.49 2.58 -14.13
CA THR A 88 -18.09 3.83 -13.69
C THR A 88 -18.44 4.59 -14.94
N GLU A 89 -19.74 4.62 -15.19
CA GLU A 89 -20.40 5.44 -16.19
C GLU A 89 -19.99 6.90 -16.00
N GLU A 90 -19.72 7.56 -17.13
CA GLU A 90 -20.05 8.95 -17.47
C GLU A 90 -18.96 9.52 -18.37
N LEU A 91 -19.28 9.64 -19.66
CA LEU A 91 -18.96 10.83 -20.44
C LEU A 91 -19.92 10.92 -21.63
N THR A 92 -20.90 11.78 -21.41
CA THR A 92 -21.39 12.81 -22.34
C THR A 92 -22.17 12.36 -23.58
N ALA A 93 -23.48 12.64 -23.49
CA ALA A 93 -24.30 13.08 -24.59
C ALA A 93 -23.53 14.01 -25.54
N ILE A 94 -23.46 13.63 -26.82
CA ILE A 94 -23.32 14.56 -27.92
C ILE A 94 -24.38 14.21 -28.95
N SER A 95 -25.30 15.15 -29.11
CA SER A 95 -26.36 15.23 -30.10
C SER A 95 -25.79 15.24 -31.53
N ALA A 96 -26.49 14.57 -32.46
CA ALA A 96 -26.83 15.07 -33.80
C ALA A 96 -27.85 14.12 -34.45
#